data_AF-A0A081XHD3-F1
#
_entry.id   AF-A0A081XHD3-F1
#
_cell.length_a   1.000
_cell.length_b   1.000
_cell.length_c   1.000
_cell.angle_alpha   90.00
_cell.angle_beta   90.00
_cell.angle_gamma   90.00
#
_symmetry.space_group_name_H-M   'P 1'
#
loop_
_entity.id
_entity.type
_entity.pdbx_description
1 polymer ?
#
loop_
_entity_poly.entity_id
_entity_poly.type
_entity_poly.pdbx_seq_one_letter_code
_entity_poly.pdbx_strand_id
1 'polypeptide(L)' 'TVLAVSLAAGGQQGCLPRSLATVLLCRLRGQWPTWCVGVRTQPPFAAHAWVEADGVLVGEDAPADYFQRFITVD' A
#
# COMPACT_ATOMS: atom_id res chain seq x y z
N THR A 1 3.87 -4.98 -13.58
CA THR A 1 3.62 -4.35 -12.26
C THR A 1 4.95 -3.96 -11.64
N VAL A 2 4.99 -3.12 -10.60
CA VAL A 2 6.25 -2.81 -9.88
C VAL A 2 6.95 -4.10 -9.41
N LEU A 3 6.17 -5.12 -9.03
CA LEU A 3 6.66 -6.44 -8.62
C LEU A 3 7.50 -7.15 -9.70
N ALA A 4 7.18 -6.96 -10.98
CA ALA A 4 7.87 -7.62 -12.08
C ALA A 4 9.28 -7.05 -12.33
N VAL A 5 9.58 -5.86 -11.82
CA VAL A 5 10.82 -5.13 -12.09
C VAL A 5 11.63 -4.83 -10.82
N SER A 6 11.16 -5.26 -9.64
CA SER A 6 11.82 -5.01 -8.36
C SER A 6 11.59 -6.16 -7.36
N LEU A 7 12.66 -6.87 -7.04
CA LEU A 7 12.64 -7.90 -5.99
C LEU A 7 12.30 -7.33 -4.61
N ALA A 8 12.75 -6.10 -4.32
CA ALA A 8 12.47 -5.43 -3.05
C ALA A 8 10.96 -5.15 -2.87
N ALA A 9 10.25 -4.84 -3.95
CA ALA A 9 8.80 -4.66 -3.91
C ALA A 9 8.02 -5.99 -3.81
N GLY A 10 8.60 -7.09 -4.30
CA GLY A 10 7.96 -8.42 -4.31
C GLY A 10 8.18 -9.27 -3.06
N GLY A 11 9.09 -8.88 -2.15
CA GLY A 11 9.37 -9.63 -0.93
C GLY A 11 8.22 -9.59 0.09
N GLN A 12 8.24 -10.52 1.05
CA GLN A 12 7.23 -10.57 2.13
C GLN A 12 7.20 -9.30 3.02
N GLN A 13 8.32 -8.59 3.14
CA GLN A 13 8.42 -7.29 3.81
C GLN A 13 8.47 -6.12 2.80
N GLY A 14 8.01 -6.35 1.56
CA GLY A 14 8.08 -5.40 0.45
C GLY A 14 6.92 -4.40 0.38
N CYS A 15 6.01 -4.37 1.36
CA CYS A 15 4.80 -3.52 1.32
C CYS A 15 5.14 -2.03 1.21
N LEU A 16 6.16 -1.55 1.92
CA LEU A 16 6.62 -0.17 1.84
C LEU A 16 7.16 0.22 0.45
N PRO A 17 8.21 -0.44 -0.10
CA PRO A 17 8.71 -0.08 -1.43
C PRO A 17 7.67 -0.30 -2.53
N ARG A 18 6.81 -1.32 -2.41
CA ARG A 18 5.72 -1.58 -3.37
C ARG A 18 4.70 -0.44 -3.39
N SER A 19 4.18 -0.04 -2.23
CA SER A 19 3.16 1.01 -2.13
C SER A 19 3.72 2.37 -2.57
N LEU A 20 4.94 2.71 -2.17
CA LEU A 20 5.62 3.94 -2.61
C LEU A 20 5.85 3.98 -4.12
N ALA A 21 6.40 2.92 -4.70
CA ALA A 21 6.60 2.87 -6.15
C ALA A 21 5.27 2.96 -6.91
N THR A 22 4.20 2.40 -6.36
CA THR A 22 2.86 2.46 -6.95
C THR A 22 2.30 3.89 -6.89
N VAL A 23 2.27 4.55 -5.72
CA VAL A 23 1.75 5.92 -5.60
C VAL A 23 2.57 6.91 -6.43
N LEU A 24 3.89 6.78 -6.46
CA LEU A 24 4.76 7.64 -7.27
C LEU A 24 4.48 7.45 -8.76
N LEU A 25 4.32 6.20 -9.24
CA LEU A 25 3.96 5.93 -10.63
C LEU A 25 2.58 6.51 -11.00
N CYS A 26 1.59 6.42 -10.10
CA CYS A 26 0.28 7.03 -10.31
C CYS A 26 0.38 8.55 -10.41
N ARG A 27 1.08 9.21 -9.49
CA ARG A 27 1.28 10.67 -9.50
C ARG A 27 2.01 11.15 -10.75
N LEU A 28 3.03 10.41 -11.19
CA LEU A 28 3.71 10.66 -12.47
C LEU A 28 2.77 10.57 -13.69
N ARG A 29 1.64 9.84 -13.57
CA ARG A 29 0.62 9.70 -14.60
C ARG A 29 -0.61 10.60 -14.39
N GLY A 30 -0.54 11.55 -13.46
CA GLY A 30 -1.65 12.47 -13.18
C GLY A 30 -2.76 11.90 -12.32
N GLN A 31 -2.53 10.77 -11.64
CA GLN A 31 -3.49 10.17 -10.72
C GLN A 31 -3.02 10.35 -9.27
N TRP A 32 -3.94 10.64 -8.36
CA TRP A 32 -3.64 10.94 -6.95
C TRP A 32 -4.36 9.95 -6.01
N PRO A 33 -3.91 8.69 -5.95
CA PRO A 33 -4.40 7.78 -4.94
C PRO A 33 -3.76 8.12 -3.59
N THR A 34 -4.49 7.88 -2.49
CA THR A 34 -3.99 8.10 -1.13
C THR A 34 -2.98 7.01 -0.79
N TRP A 35 -1.82 7.41 -0.28
CA TRP A 35 -0.85 6.48 0.29
C TRP A 35 -1.01 6.41 1.81
N CYS A 36 -1.06 5.19 2.33
CA CYS A 36 -1.35 4.92 3.74
C CYS A 36 -0.22 4.12 4.40
N VAL A 37 0.04 4.40 5.68
CA VAL A 37 0.86 3.58 6.58
C VAL A 37 0.09 3.31 7.87
N GLY A 38 0.20 2.10 8.38
CA GLY A 38 -0.57 1.66 9.54
C GLY A 38 -0.18 0.26 10.00
N VAL A 39 -1.14 -0.44 10.60
CA VAL A 39 -0.93 -1.78 11.17
C VAL A 39 -2.12 -2.70 10.88
N ARG A 40 -1.86 -4.01 10.85
CA ARG A 40 -2.91 -5.04 10.88
C ARG A 40 -3.62 -5.04 12.23
N THR A 41 -4.95 -4.98 12.22
CA THR A 41 -5.76 -5.04 13.45
C THR A 41 -5.97 -6.47 13.94
N GLN A 42 -5.73 -7.47 13.08
CA GLN A 42 -5.85 -8.89 13.40
C GLN A 42 -4.48 -9.59 13.46
N PRO A 43 -4.32 -10.64 14.28
CA PRO A 43 -3.08 -11.41 14.34
C PRO A 43 -2.69 -12.07 13.00
N PRO A 44 -1.39 -12.16 12.67
CA PRO A 44 -0.27 -11.57 13.41
C PRO A 44 -0.19 -10.05 13.19
N PHE A 45 -0.03 -9.32 14.30
CA PHE A 45 0.16 -7.87 14.27
C PHE A 45 1.46 -7.53 13.52
N ALA A 46 1.35 -6.66 12.53
CA ALA A 46 2.49 -6.19 11.75
C ALA A 46 2.20 -4.79 11.19
N ALA A 47 3.26 -4.00 11.06
CA ALA A 47 3.21 -2.76 10.29
C ALA A 47 2.92 -3.06 8.82
N HIS A 48 2.19 -2.16 8.17
CA HIS A 48 1.84 -2.27 6.76
C HIS A 48 1.79 -0.91 6.09
N ALA A 49 2.03 -0.90 4.77
CA ALA A 49 1.88 0.27 3.92
C ALA A 49 1.17 -0.14 2.62
N TRP A 50 0.21 0.67 2.19
CA TRP A 50 -0.66 0.35 1.05
C TRP A 50 -1.12 1.62 0.33
N VAL A 51 -1.82 1.44 -0.78
CA VAL A 51 -2.41 2.51 -1.59
C VAL A 51 -3.92 2.34 -1.58
N GLU A 52 -4.65 3.45 -1.47
CA GLU A 52 -6.09 3.51 -1.61
C GLU A 52 -6.50 4.37 -2.81
N ALA A 53 -7.46 3.88 -3.57
CA ALA A 53 -8.11 4.63 -4.63
C ALA A 53 -9.61 4.44 -4.49
N ASP A 54 -10.37 5.53 -4.47
CA ASP A 54 -11.83 5.52 -4.34
C ASP A 54 -12.34 4.68 -3.15
N GLY A 55 -11.61 4.73 -2.02
CA GLY A 55 -11.93 3.97 -0.80
C GLY A 55 -11.58 2.47 -0.86
N VAL A 56 -10.91 2.02 -1.92
CA VAL A 56 -10.52 0.61 -2.12
C VAL A 56 -9.04 0.42 -1.84
N LEU A 57 -8.70 -0.60 -1.05
CA LEU A 57 -7.34 -1.02 -0.78
C LEU A 57 -6.75 -1.70 -2.03
N VAL A 58 -5.81 -1.05 -2.70
CA VAL A 58 -5.30 -1.50 -4.00
C VAL A 58 -4.32 -2.66 -3.82
N GLY A 59 -4.68 -3.83 -4.35
CA GLY A 59 -3.82 -5.01 -4.39
C GLY A 59 -3.64 -5.70 -3.03
N GLU A 60 -4.54 -5.42 -2.08
CA GLU A 60 -4.60 -6.08 -0.78
C GLU A 60 -5.82 -7.00 -0.74
N ASP A 61 -5.61 -8.28 -0.49
CA ASP A 61 -6.69 -9.27 -0.32
C ASP A 61 -7.20 -9.24 1.13
N ALA A 62 -7.76 -8.11 1.51
CA ALA A 62 -8.22 -7.84 2.87
C ALA A 62 -9.48 -6.95 2.86
N PRO A 63 -10.37 -7.09 3.86
CA PRO A 63 -11.52 -6.20 4.00
C PRO A 63 -11.07 -4.77 4.33
N ALA A 64 -11.93 -3.78 4.06
CA ALA A 64 -11.60 -2.36 4.16
C ALA A 64 -11.21 -1.87 5.57
N ASP A 65 -11.61 -2.60 6.61
CA ASP A 65 -11.34 -2.32 8.03
C ASP A 65 -10.18 -3.15 8.61
N TYR A 66 -9.48 -3.94 7.78
CA TYR A 66 -8.39 -4.81 8.23
C TYR A 66 -7.15 -4.04 8.71
N PHE A 67 -6.92 -2.84 8.19
CA PHE A 67 -5.78 -2.00 8.57
C PHE A 67 -6.23 -0.77 9.35
N GLN A 68 -5.57 -0.52 10.48
CA GLN A 68 -5.69 0.75 11.19
C GLN A 68 -4.66 1.74 10.61
N ARG A 69 -5.15 2.83 10.03
CA ARG A 69 -4.34 3.92 9.44
C ARG A 69 -3.70 4.77 10.52
N PHE A 70 -2.43 5.10 10.36
CA PHE A 70 -1.70 6.06 11.20
C PHE A 70 -1.24 7.30 10.41
N ILE A 71 -0.78 7.11 9.17
CA ILE A 71 -0.32 8.18 8.29
C ILE A 71 -1.02 8.04 6.94
N THR A 72 -1.49 9.15 6.39
CA THR A 72 -2.08 9.23 5.06
C THR A 72 -1.50 10.42 4.31
N VAL A 73 -1.27 10.27 3.01
CA VAL A 73 -0.82 11.34 2.12
C VAL A 73 -1.63 11.25 0.82
N ASP A 74 -2.33 12.34 0.49
CA ASP A 74 -3.07 12.48 -0.76
C ASP A 74 -2.14 12.91 -1.90
#